data_AF-A0A7J6UFX2-F1
#
_entry.id   AF-A0A7J6UFX2-F1
#
_cell.length_a   1.000
_cell.length_b   1.000
_cell.length_c   1.000
_cell.angle_alpha   90.00
_cell.angle_beta   90.00
_cell.angle_gamma   90.00
#
_symmetry.space_group_name_H-M   'P 1'
#
loop_
_entity.id
_entity.type
_entity.pdbx_description
1 polymer ?
#
loop_
_entity_poly.entity_id
_entity_poly.type
_entity_poly.pdbx_seq_one_letter_code
_entity_poly.pdbx_strand_id
1 'polypeptide(L)'
;DALDQMSQAAEHSITKCEDQLREEAQEDSRCHDRFGDRWNRTPSDQVPHSFFTQLQQYREKLNLANETNAKLRRKIDAIDAAVFDAVSKKTKEELEADLRSTSATPGQSRLAADPKIEAARIRCAEAVDYLQAELANVKEEVESSRQNALQENPTPSLLQRQEDLDAAVQELLAAHSNTSVLESIQSLQTRCLEPMIASFNEWNSAVVAKIGQAENSRQGKLHAWDSAATALITSSGEAAEGVAFFSRLLDYLGQIDQQIGDYVFARTEEKNGMLRNLQGSYGAPHGQMPSSPYIQQSPTGPYQATYSYQAQSTGASGSAPPASAPWG
;
A
#
# COMPACT_ATOMS: atom_id res chain seq x y z
N ASP A 1 -15.33 1.81 -8.99
CA ASP A 1 -16.25 0.69 -8.73
C ASP A 1 -15.69 -0.32 -7.75
N ALA A 2 -14.78 -1.23 -8.15
CA ALA A 2 -14.22 -2.22 -7.21
C ALA A 2 -13.49 -1.56 -6.02
N LEU A 3 -12.65 -0.56 -6.27
CA LEU A 3 -11.98 0.23 -5.23
C LEU A 3 -12.96 0.93 -4.28
N ASP A 4 -14.09 1.43 -4.81
CA ASP A 4 -15.11 2.09 -3.99
C ASP A 4 -15.83 1.08 -3.08
N GLN A 5 -16.12 -0.12 -3.60
CA GLN A 5 -16.71 -1.21 -2.80
C GLN A 5 -15.76 -1.66 -1.69
N MET A 6 -14.46 -1.79 -1.98
CA MET A 6 -13.46 -2.16 -0.98
C MET A 6 -13.29 -1.07 0.09
N SER A 7 -13.31 0.21 -0.31
CA SER A 7 -13.28 1.34 0.62
C SER A 7 -14.51 1.34 1.54
N GLN A 8 -15.71 1.12 0.99
CA GLN A 8 -16.94 0.99 1.79
C GLN A 8 -16.89 -0.20 2.74
N ALA A 9 -16.35 -1.34 2.31
CA ALA A 9 -16.18 -2.52 3.16
C ALA A 9 -15.21 -2.24 4.32
N ALA A 10 -14.11 -1.52 4.07
CA ALA A 10 -13.16 -1.12 5.10
C ALA A 10 -13.81 -0.16 6.12
N GLU A 11 -14.53 0.86 5.65
CA GLU A 11 -15.24 1.80 6.55
C GLU A 11 -16.29 1.09 7.41
N HIS A 12 -17.04 0.15 6.80
CA HIS A 12 -18.03 -0.65 7.52
C HIS A 12 -17.38 -1.51 8.60
N SER A 13 -16.24 -2.16 8.29
CA SER A 13 -15.51 -2.99 9.25
C SER A 13 -14.97 -2.17 10.41
N ILE A 14 -14.39 -0.99 10.15
CA ILE A 14 -13.92 -0.07 11.20
C ILE A 14 -15.09 0.35 12.10
N THR A 15 -16.20 0.80 11.51
CA THR A 15 -17.38 1.26 12.27
C THR A 15 -17.96 0.14 13.12
N LYS A 16 -18.09 -1.06 12.56
CA LYS A 16 -18.55 -2.25 13.30
C LYS A 16 -17.67 -2.54 14.52
N CYS A 17 -16.35 -2.52 14.35
CA CYS A 17 -15.40 -2.75 15.44
C CYS A 17 -15.53 -1.69 16.54
N GLU A 18 -15.64 -0.40 16.16
CA GLU A 18 -15.84 0.71 17.10
C GLU A 18 -17.16 0.56 17.89
N ASP A 19 -18.23 0.14 17.21
CA ASP A 19 -19.54 -0.06 17.82
C ASP A 19 -19.50 -1.22 18.82
N GLN A 20 -18.86 -2.35 18.50
CA GLN A 20 -18.71 -3.48 19.44
C GLN A 20 -17.97 -3.08 20.72
N LEU A 21 -16.89 -2.30 20.59
CA LEU A 21 -16.15 -1.80 21.75
C LEU A 21 -16.98 -0.81 22.57
N ARG A 22 -17.73 0.08 21.90
CA ARG A 22 -18.58 1.08 22.57
C ARG A 22 -19.75 0.42 23.29
N GLU A 23 -20.36 -0.61 22.69
CA GLU A 23 -21.43 -1.40 23.30
C GLU A 23 -20.92 -2.12 24.57
N GLU A 24 -19.77 -2.79 24.51
CA GLU A 24 -19.18 -3.45 25.69
C GLU A 24 -18.92 -2.45 26.82
N ALA A 25 -18.32 -1.30 26.52
CA ALA A 25 -18.02 -0.27 27.51
C ALA A 25 -19.30 0.33 28.13
N GLN A 26 -20.35 0.53 27.33
CA GLN A 26 -21.66 0.98 27.82
C GLN A 26 -22.33 -0.06 28.71
N GLU A 27 -22.24 -1.35 28.38
CA GLU A 27 -22.76 -2.43 29.22
C GLU A 27 -22.03 -2.51 30.56
N ASP A 28 -20.69 -2.41 30.55
CA ASP A 28 -19.87 -2.42 31.76
C ASP A 28 -20.22 -1.24 32.67
N SER A 29 -20.37 -0.04 32.11
CA SER A 29 -20.80 1.17 32.83
C SER A 29 -22.18 1.00 33.47
N ARG A 30 -23.15 0.43 32.74
CA ARG A 30 -24.50 0.15 33.27
C ARG A 30 -24.47 -0.86 34.42
N CYS A 31 -23.60 -1.87 34.35
CA CYS A 31 -23.42 -2.83 35.43
C CYS A 31 -22.79 -2.17 36.66
N HIS A 32 -21.76 -1.35 36.48
CA HIS A 32 -21.14 -0.59 37.54
C HIS A 32 -22.15 0.35 38.23
N ASP A 33 -22.94 1.11 37.47
CA ASP A 33 -23.99 2.00 38.02
C ASP A 33 -25.03 1.24 38.85
N ARG A 34 -25.35 0.00 38.47
CA ARG A 34 -26.36 -0.82 39.15
C ARG A 34 -25.84 -1.50 40.41
N PHE A 35 -24.60 -1.97 40.41
CA PHE A 35 -24.04 -2.82 41.48
C PHE A 35 -23.00 -2.11 42.35
N GLY A 36 -22.53 -0.92 41.95
CA GLY A 36 -21.56 -0.09 42.66
C GLY A 36 -20.26 -0.86 42.93
N ASP A 37 -19.75 -0.73 44.15
CA ASP A 37 -18.50 -1.38 44.60
C ASP A 37 -18.51 -2.92 44.50
N ARG A 38 -19.69 -3.54 44.34
CA ARG A 38 -19.80 -4.98 44.11
C ARG A 38 -19.45 -5.38 42.67
N TRP A 39 -19.38 -4.41 41.75
CA TRP A 39 -18.86 -4.57 40.39
C TRP A 39 -17.38 -4.22 40.35
N ASN A 40 -16.55 -5.09 40.91
CA ASN A 40 -15.11 -4.86 41.09
C ASN A 40 -14.25 -5.32 39.91
N ARG A 41 -14.82 -5.26 38.70
CA ARG A 41 -14.16 -5.65 37.46
C ARG A 41 -13.16 -4.59 37.01
N THR A 42 -12.11 -4.98 36.30
CA THR A 42 -11.25 -4.02 35.61
C THR A 42 -12.09 -3.17 34.64
N PRO A 43 -12.09 -1.83 34.78
CA PRO A 43 -12.87 -0.95 33.92
C PRO A 43 -12.49 -1.12 32.46
N SER A 44 -13.48 -1.00 31.56
CA SER A 44 -13.27 -1.01 30.11
C SER A 44 -12.44 0.16 29.57
N ASP A 45 -11.75 0.96 30.39
CA ASP A 45 -11.00 2.12 29.90
C ASP A 45 -9.58 1.78 29.41
N GLN A 46 -8.98 0.67 29.87
CA GLN A 46 -7.56 0.38 29.61
C GLN A 46 -7.29 -0.44 28.34
N VAL A 47 -8.11 -1.46 28.04
CA VAL A 47 -7.89 -2.37 26.89
C VAL A 47 -8.48 -1.84 25.57
N PRO A 48 -9.68 -1.23 25.54
CA PRO A 48 -10.24 -0.64 24.32
C PRO A 48 -9.41 0.50 23.74
N HIS A 49 -8.62 1.21 24.56
CA HIS A 49 -7.87 2.37 24.08
C HIS A 49 -6.84 2.01 23.00
N SER A 50 -6.17 0.86 23.11
CA SER A 50 -5.23 0.39 22.09
C SER A 50 -5.95 -0.04 20.80
N PHE A 51 -7.14 -0.64 20.89
CA PHE A 51 -7.97 -0.96 19.73
C PHE A 51 -8.50 0.30 19.03
N PHE A 52 -9.00 1.28 19.78
CA PHE A 52 -9.43 2.56 19.20
C PHE A 52 -8.29 3.29 18.52
N THR A 53 -7.09 3.27 19.10
CA THR A 53 -5.90 3.85 18.48
C THR A 53 -5.56 3.16 17.16
N GLN A 54 -5.60 1.83 17.11
CA GLN A 54 -5.38 1.07 15.88
C GLN A 54 -6.45 1.36 14.81
N LEU A 55 -7.73 1.34 15.19
CA LEU A 55 -8.85 1.65 14.29
C LEU A 55 -8.74 3.07 13.71
N GLN A 56 -8.34 4.04 14.54
CA GLN A 56 -8.11 5.41 14.11
C GLN A 56 -6.96 5.50 13.08
N GLN A 57 -5.86 4.78 13.29
CA GLN A 57 -4.77 4.72 12.30
C GLN A 57 -5.23 4.13 10.97
N TYR A 58 -6.08 3.10 10.98
CA TYR A 58 -6.64 2.55 9.74
C TYR A 58 -7.61 3.51 9.07
N ARG A 59 -8.38 4.28 9.84
CA ARG A 59 -9.27 5.32 9.30
C ARG A 59 -8.48 6.44 8.63
N GLU A 60 -7.36 6.87 9.21
CA GLU A 60 -6.46 7.85 8.58
C GLU A 60 -5.89 7.33 7.26
N LYS A 61 -5.42 6.08 7.24
CA LYS A 61 -4.95 5.42 6.00
C LYS A 61 -6.05 5.32 4.95
N LEU A 62 -7.27 4.99 5.37
CA LEU A 62 -8.44 4.91 4.50
C LEU A 62 -8.80 6.27 3.88
N ASN A 63 -8.75 7.36 4.68
CA ASN A 63 -8.99 8.71 4.19
C ASN A 63 -7.96 9.12 3.11
N LEU A 64 -6.68 8.87 3.36
CA LEU A 64 -5.62 9.14 2.39
C LEU A 64 -5.80 8.33 1.10
N ALA A 65 -6.17 7.05 1.23
CA ALA A 65 -6.47 6.19 0.09
C ALA A 65 -7.67 6.71 -0.71
N ASN A 66 -8.72 7.20 -0.04
CA ASN A 66 -9.90 7.78 -0.70
C ASN A 66 -9.56 9.07 -1.46
N GLU A 67 -8.72 9.94 -0.89
CA GLU A 67 -8.24 11.13 -1.61
C GLU A 67 -7.43 10.77 -2.86
N THR A 68 -6.58 9.74 -2.75
CA THR A 68 -5.77 9.24 -3.86
C THR A 68 -6.65 8.62 -4.95
N ASN A 69 -7.64 7.81 -4.56
CA ASN A 69 -8.63 7.26 -5.47
C ASN A 69 -9.46 8.34 -6.17
N ALA A 70 -9.81 9.42 -5.47
CA ALA A 70 -10.53 10.54 -6.08
C ALA A 70 -9.67 11.26 -7.13
N LYS A 71 -8.35 11.40 -6.89
CA LYS A 71 -7.41 11.93 -7.90
C LYS A 71 -7.31 11.00 -9.09
N LEU A 72 -7.17 9.69 -8.86
CA LEU A 72 -7.14 8.67 -9.91
C LEU A 72 -8.43 8.69 -10.74
N ARG A 73 -9.60 8.81 -10.09
CA ARG A 73 -10.88 8.91 -10.79
C ARG A 73 -10.94 10.11 -11.70
N ARG A 74 -10.53 11.30 -11.22
CA ARG A 74 -10.43 12.50 -12.06
C ARG A 74 -9.46 12.34 -13.21
N LYS A 75 -8.33 11.64 -13.00
CA LYS A 75 -7.34 11.36 -14.04
C LYS A 75 -7.94 10.47 -15.12
N ILE A 76 -8.68 9.42 -14.74
CA ILE A 76 -9.39 8.53 -15.66
C ILE A 76 -10.50 9.29 -16.41
N ASP A 77 -11.30 10.10 -15.70
CA ASP A 77 -12.35 10.92 -16.30
C ASP A 77 -11.79 12.00 -17.24
N ALA A 78 -10.54 12.44 -17.02
CA ALA A 78 -9.81 13.38 -17.86
C ALA A 78 -9.09 12.73 -19.05
N ILE A 79 -8.98 11.40 -19.09
CA ILE A 79 -8.59 10.70 -20.33
C ILE A 79 -9.66 11.06 -21.34
N ASP A 80 -9.26 11.67 -22.45
CA ASP A 80 -10.19 12.10 -23.48
C ASP A 80 -11.00 10.89 -23.96
N ALA A 81 -12.23 10.79 -23.46
CA ALA A 81 -13.12 9.68 -23.75
C ALA A 81 -13.42 9.60 -25.24
N ALA A 82 -13.40 10.72 -25.97
CA ALA A 82 -13.58 10.71 -27.42
C ALA A 82 -12.35 10.13 -28.13
N VAL A 83 -11.14 10.45 -27.69
CA VAL A 83 -9.90 9.85 -28.22
C VAL A 83 -9.82 8.37 -27.87
N PHE A 84 -10.06 8.01 -26.62
CA PHE A 84 -10.02 6.63 -26.16
C PHE A 84 -11.08 5.79 -26.88
N ASP A 85 -12.32 6.25 -26.94
CA ASP A 85 -13.40 5.55 -27.64
C ASP A 85 -13.14 5.43 -29.14
N ALA A 86 -12.58 6.49 -29.76
CA ALA A 86 -12.18 6.47 -31.17
C ALA A 86 -11.05 5.48 -31.45
N VAL A 87 -10.15 5.23 -30.51
CA VAL A 87 -9.05 4.26 -30.66
C VAL A 87 -9.51 2.84 -30.33
N SER A 88 -10.22 2.65 -29.22
CA SER A 88 -10.58 1.33 -28.68
C SER A 88 -11.66 0.60 -29.49
N LYS A 89 -12.50 1.31 -30.24
CA LYS A 89 -13.57 0.71 -31.05
C LYS A 89 -13.16 0.40 -32.49
N LYS A 90 -12.02 0.92 -32.95
CA LYS A 90 -11.58 0.79 -34.33
C LYS A 90 -10.65 -0.38 -34.52
N THR A 91 -10.75 -1.05 -35.67
CA THR A 91 -9.72 -1.99 -36.09
C THR A 91 -8.44 -1.26 -36.47
N LYS A 92 -7.34 -2.00 -36.57
CA LYS A 92 -6.07 -1.47 -37.04
C LYS A 92 -6.21 -0.79 -38.41
N GLU A 93 -6.98 -1.39 -39.31
CA GLU A 93 -7.20 -0.90 -40.67
C GLU A 93 -7.96 0.44 -40.68
N GLU A 94 -8.95 0.58 -39.80
CA GLU A 94 -9.73 1.81 -39.63
C GLU A 94 -8.89 2.94 -39.04
N LEU A 95 -8.04 2.65 -38.04
CA LEU A 95 -7.08 3.61 -37.49
C LEU A 95 -6.06 4.05 -38.55
N GLU A 96 -5.55 3.13 -39.35
CA GLU A 96 -4.65 3.44 -40.46
C GLU A 96 -5.33 4.30 -41.54
N ALA A 97 -6.63 4.09 -41.81
CA ALA A 97 -7.41 4.92 -42.73
C ALA A 97 -7.59 6.35 -42.19
N ASP A 98 -7.88 6.51 -40.90
CA ASP A 98 -8.00 7.79 -40.22
C ASP A 98 -6.71 8.62 -40.20
N LEU A 99 -5.57 7.94 -40.17
CA LEU A 99 -4.26 8.57 -40.25
C LEU A 99 -3.86 8.91 -41.69
N ARG A 100 -4.35 8.16 -42.68
CA ARG A 100 -4.14 8.42 -44.12
C ARG A 100 -4.99 9.58 -44.63
N SER A 101 -6.20 9.76 -44.10
CA SER A 101 -7.07 10.91 -44.45
C SER A 101 -6.50 12.25 -43.97
N THR A 102 -5.58 12.23 -43.00
CA THR A 102 -4.85 13.41 -42.52
C THR A 102 -3.53 13.71 -43.23
N SER A 103 -3.07 12.83 -44.13
CA SER A 103 -1.78 13.01 -44.82
C SER A 103 -1.93 13.75 -46.15
N ALA A 104 -1.61 15.05 -46.15
CA ALA A 104 -1.25 15.78 -47.35
C ALA A 104 0.23 16.20 -47.28
N THR A 105 1.18 15.26 -47.37
CA THR A 105 2.54 15.61 -47.85
C THR A 105 3.34 14.40 -48.35
N PRO A 106 3.91 14.44 -49.57
CA PRO A 106 4.85 13.43 -50.09
C PRO A 106 6.26 13.58 -49.48
N GLY A 107 6.36 13.43 -48.15
CA GLY A 107 7.60 13.65 -47.37
C GLY A 107 8.22 12.39 -46.75
N GLN A 108 7.41 11.37 -46.41
CA GLN A 108 7.91 10.16 -45.71
C GLN A 108 8.98 9.39 -46.49
N SER A 109 8.85 9.30 -47.82
CA SER A 109 9.87 8.66 -48.67
C SER A 109 11.16 9.47 -48.81
N ARG A 110 11.17 10.77 -48.48
CA ARG A 110 12.37 11.63 -48.54
C ARG A 110 13.20 11.58 -47.25
N LEU A 111 12.59 11.19 -46.12
CA LEU A 111 13.24 11.13 -44.81
C LEU A 111 14.06 9.85 -44.63
N ALA A 112 13.47 8.69 -44.99
CA ALA A 112 14.14 7.40 -44.93
C ALA A 112 15.33 7.28 -45.92
N ALA A 113 15.39 8.17 -46.92
CA ALA A 113 16.48 8.23 -47.88
C ALA A 113 17.64 9.14 -47.44
N ASP A 114 17.50 9.91 -46.35
CA ASP A 114 18.57 10.78 -45.85
C ASP A 114 19.45 10.03 -44.84
N PRO A 115 20.72 9.71 -45.18
CA PRO A 115 21.59 8.93 -44.32
C PRO A 115 21.90 9.63 -42.99
N LYS A 116 21.79 10.96 -42.91
CA LYS A 116 21.99 11.68 -41.65
C LYS A 116 20.83 11.50 -40.69
N ILE A 117 19.59 11.52 -41.20
CA ILE A 117 18.39 11.29 -40.38
C ILE A 117 18.35 9.85 -39.90
N GLU A 118 18.67 8.89 -40.77
CA GLU A 118 18.67 7.48 -40.40
C GLU A 118 19.78 7.16 -39.38
N ALA A 119 20.99 7.72 -39.54
CA ALA A 119 22.05 7.57 -38.56
C ALA A 119 21.68 8.17 -37.18
N ALA A 120 21.06 9.35 -37.15
CA ALA A 120 20.59 9.95 -35.90
C ALA A 120 19.46 9.15 -35.24
N ARG A 121 18.55 8.58 -36.05
CA ARG A 121 17.49 7.68 -35.58
C ARG A 121 18.06 6.42 -34.92
N ILE A 122 19.05 5.78 -35.55
CA ILE A 122 19.70 4.57 -35.01
C ILE A 122 20.35 4.88 -33.66
N ARG A 123 21.15 5.97 -33.57
CA ARG A 123 21.75 6.38 -32.27
C ARG A 123 20.70 6.65 -31.20
N CYS A 124 19.58 7.30 -31.57
CA CYS A 124 18.49 7.54 -30.64
C CYS A 124 17.87 6.22 -30.16
N ALA A 125 17.67 5.24 -31.05
CA ALA A 125 17.15 3.93 -30.67
C ALA A 125 18.13 3.18 -29.74
N GLU A 126 19.42 3.16 -30.07
CA GLU A 126 20.47 2.55 -29.25
C GLU A 126 20.55 3.20 -27.85
N ALA A 127 20.42 4.52 -27.76
CA ALA A 127 20.40 5.24 -26.48
C ALA A 127 19.15 4.91 -25.64
N VAL A 128 17.99 4.71 -26.28
CA VAL A 128 16.76 4.27 -25.60
C VAL A 128 16.91 2.84 -25.07
N ASP A 129 17.40 1.92 -25.89
CA ASP A 129 17.61 0.52 -25.49
C ASP A 129 18.62 0.43 -24.33
N TYR A 130 19.71 1.21 -24.39
CA TYR A 130 20.69 1.30 -23.31
C TYR A 130 20.08 1.84 -22.01
N LEU A 131 19.30 2.93 -22.09
CA LEU A 131 18.60 3.48 -20.92
C LEU A 131 17.64 2.47 -20.30
N GLN A 132 16.88 1.74 -21.13
CA GLN A 132 15.94 0.72 -20.64
C GLN A 132 16.66 -0.41 -19.90
N ALA A 133 17.78 -0.89 -20.43
CA ALA A 133 18.59 -1.93 -19.80
C ALA A 133 19.18 -1.47 -18.46
N GLU A 134 19.77 -0.27 -18.43
CA GLU A 134 20.34 0.29 -17.19
C GLU A 134 19.28 0.59 -16.14
N LEU A 135 18.09 1.05 -16.55
CA LEU A 135 16.97 1.27 -15.65
C LEU A 135 16.44 -0.05 -15.06
N ALA A 136 16.44 -1.13 -15.84
CA ALA A 136 16.11 -2.46 -15.33
C ALA A 136 17.15 -2.94 -14.29
N ASN A 137 18.44 -2.77 -14.58
CA ASN A 137 19.51 -3.13 -13.65
C ASN A 137 19.42 -2.37 -12.32
N VAL A 138 19.23 -1.05 -12.36
CA VAL A 138 19.11 -0.23 -11.14
C VAL A 138 17.84 -0.57 -10.37
N LYS A 139 16.72 -0.88 -11.05
CA LYS A 139 15.52 -1.38 -10.36
C LYS A 139 15.78 -2.69 -9.62
N GLU A 140 16.50 -3.62 -10.25
CA GLU A 140 16.89 -4.87 -9.60
C GLU A 140 17.83 -4.63 -8.41
N GLU A 141 18.79 -3.70 -8.53
CA GLU A 141 19.69 -3.31 -7.44
C GLU A 141 18.93 -2.73 -6.23
N VAL A 142 17.99 -1.81 -6.49
CA VAL A 142 17.10 -1.22 -5.47
C VAL A 142 16.28 -2.31 -4.78
N GLU A 143 15.67 -3.20 -5.56
CA GLU A 143 14.79 -4.23 -5.03
C GLU A 143 15.56 -5.29 -4.24
N SER A 144 16.75 -5.67 -4.71
CA SER A 144 17.68 -6.55 -3.98
C SER A 144 18.13 -5.93 -2.66
N SER A 145 18.52 -4.64 -2.66
CA SER A 145 18.90 -3.94 -1.43
C SER A 145 17.73 -3.86 -0.44
N ARG A 146 16.53 -3.55 -0.93
CA ARG A 146 15.29 -3.56 -0.13
C ARG A 146 15.04 -4.94 0.48
N GLN A 147 15.18 -6.00 -0.30
CA GLN A 147 14.93 -7.37 0.15
C GLN A 147 15.96 -7.84 1.18
N ASN A 148 17.23 -7.47 1.01
CA ASN A 148 18.29 -7.77 1.98
C ASN A 148 18.03 -7.06 3.31
N ALA A 149 17.69 -5.76 3.27
CA ALA A 149 17.37 -4.98 4.48
C ALA A 149 16.14 -5.54 5.23
N LEU A 150 15.15 -6.11 4.52
CA LEU A 150 13.98 -6.73 5.15
C LEU A 150 14.25 -8.12 5.73
N GLN A 151 15.30 -8.82 5.28
CA GLN A 151 15.68 -10.13 5.81
C GLN A 151 16.55 -10.01 7.06
N GLU A 152 17.27 -8.91 7.21
CA GLU A 152 18.10 -8.70 8.39
C GLU A 152 17.24 -8.40 9.61
N ASN A 153 17.40 -9.21 10.67
CA ASN A 153 16.76 -8.96 11.95
C ASN A 153 17.74 -8.22 12.86
N PRO A 154 17.55 -6.92 13.13
CA PRO A 154 18.51 -6.14 13.91
C PRO A 154 18.44 -6.45 15.42
N THR A 155 17.40 -7.17 15.88
CA THR A 155 17.11 -7.39 17.31
C THR A 155 18.27 -8.02 18.08
N PRO A 156 18.93 -9.10 17.60
CA PRO A 156 20.04 -9.71 18.35
C PRO A 156 21.23 -8.75 18.52
N SER A 157 21.58 -7.99 17.48
CA SER A 157 22.68 -7.03 17.50
C SER A 157 22.39 -5.85 18.44
N LEU A 158 21.14 -5.35 18.41
CA LEU A 158 20.71 -4.27 19.29
C LEU A 158 20.62 -4.70 20.75
N LEU A 159 20.16 -5.93 21.03
CA LEU A 159 20.09 -6.47 22.39
C LEU A 159 21.48 -6.64 23.01
N GLN A 160 22.51 -6.98 22.23
CA GLN A 160 23.89 -7.07 22.72
C GLN A 160 24.51 -5.72 23.06
N ARG A 161 23.98 -4.62 22.51
CA ARG A 161 24.48 -3.25 22.69
C ARG A 161 23.49 -2.34 23.42
N GLN A 162 22.76 -2.91 24.39
CA GLN A 162 21.69 -2.20 25.10
C GLN A 162 22.16 -0.93 25.84
N GLU A 163 23.44 -0.84 26.22
CA GLU A 163 24.03 0.33 26.88
C GLU A 163 24.38 1.48 25.90
N ASP A 164 24.43 1.20 24.59
CA ASP A 164 24.83 2.14 23.53
C ASP A 164 23.96 1.93 22.27
N LEU A 165 22.65 1.97 22.48
CA LEU A 165 21.63 1.73 21.46
C LEU A 165 21.71 2.73 20.30
N ASP A 166 21.94 4.01 20.59
CA ASP A 166 21.98 5.06 19.56
C ASP A 166 23.13 4.85 18.57
N ALA A 167 24.33 4.53 19.03
CA ALA A 167 25.45 4.25 18.14
C ALA A 167 25.26 2.92 17.40
N ALA A 168 24.69 1.89 18.05
CA ALA A 168 24.38 0.62 17.39
C ALA A 168 23.35 0.79 16.25
N VAL A 169 22.33 1.62 16.47
CA VAL A 169 21.33 1.96 15.44
C VAL A 169 21.96 2.76 14.31
N GLN A 170 22.81 3.76 14.61
CA GLN A 170 23.50 4.52 13.56
C GLN A 170 24.43 3.65 12.72
N GLU A 171 25.14 2.71 13.33
CA GLU A 171 26.01 1.77 12.62
C GLU A 171 25.21 0.84 11.71
N LEU A 172 24.07 0.32 12.18
CA LEU A 172 23.16 -0.49 11.35
C LEU A 172 22.58 0.32 10.18
N LEU A 173 22.18 1.58 10.41
CA LEU A 173 21.70 2.46 9.35
C LEU A 173 22.81 2.81 8.34
N ALA A 174 24.06 2.95 8.79
CA ALA A 174 25.21 3.17 7.92
C ALA A 174 25.54 1.92 7.10
N ALA A 175 25.47 0.73 7.71
CA ALA A 175 25.68 -0.55 7.03
C ALA A 175 24.61 -0.82 5.95
N HIS A 176 23.38 -0.38 6.19
CA HIS A 176 22.27 -0.41 5.24
C HIS A 176 22.10 0.89 4.45
N SER A 177 23.11 1.77 4.48
CA SER A 177 23.02 3.00 3.70
C SER A 177 23.00 2.61 2.23
N ASN A 178 21.89 2.92 1.56
CA ASN A 178 21.70 2.69 0.12
C ASN A 178 22.57 3.63 -0.73
N THR A 179 23.75 4.04 -0.24
CA THR A 179 24.60 5.07 -0.83
C THR A 179 25.03 4.69 -2.24
N SER A 180 25.44 3.43 -2.46
CA SER A 180 25.79 2.94 -3.79
C SER A 180 24.60 2.96 -4.76
N VAL A 181 23.42 2.55 -4.29
CA VAL A 181 22.18 2.56 -5.08
C VAL A 181 21.76 3.99 -5.42
N LEU A 182 21.90 4.92 -4.48
CA LEU A 182 21.63 6.34 -4.69
C LEU A 182 22.63 6.95 -5.69
N GLU A 183 23.91 6.60 -5.60
CA GLU A 183 24.92 7.00 -6.58
C GLU A 183 24.62 6.41 -7.97
N SER A 184 24.20 5.14 -8.05
CA SER A 184 23.73 4.51 -9.30
C SER A 184 22.57 5.30 -9.90
N ILE A 185 21.53 5.60 -9.11
CA ILE A 185 20.37 6.40 -9.55
C ILE A 185 20.79 7.78 -10.03
N GLN A 186 21.64 8.47 -9.27
CA GLN A 186 22.09 9.82 -9.62
C GLN A 186 22.96 9.82 -10.88
N SER A 187 23.79 8.79 -11.06
CA SER A 187 24.64 8.64 -12.24
C SER A 187 23.86 8.28 -13.51
N LEU A 188 22.69 7.61 -13.41
CA LEU A 188 21.83 7.29 -14.55
C LEU A 188 21.42 8.55 -15.34
N GLN A 189 21.17 9.65 -14.63
CA GLN A 189 20.78 10.90 -15.27
C GLN A 189 21.87 11.38 -16.24
N THR A 190 23.12 11.47 -15.77
CA THR A 190 24.24 11.94 -16.58
C THR A 190 24.72 10.91 -17.60
N ARG A 191 24.76 9.62 -17.23
CA ARG A 191 25.25 8.55 -18.13
C ARG A 191 24.28 8.19 -19.25
N CYS A 192 22.98 8.27 -18.99
CA CYS A 192 21.97 7.70 -19.89
C CYS A 192 20.96 8.75 -20.35
N LEU A 193 20.33 9.47 -19.43
CA LEU A 193 19.24 10.41 -19.77
C LEU A 193 19.75 11.57 -20.63
N GLU A 194 20.84 12.22 -20.24
CA GLU A 194 21.42 13.35 -20.98
C GLU A 194 21.85 12.97 -22.42
N PRO A 195 22.62 11.89 -22.66
CA PRO A 195 22.95 11.44 -24.01
C PRO A 195 21.73 11.05 -24.85
N MET A 196 20.71 10.45 -24.22
CA MET A 196 19.47 10.07 -24.90
C MET A 196 18.67 11.31 -25.34
N ILE A 197 18.52 12.31 -24.47
CA ILE A 197 17.90 13.59 -24.81
C ILE A 197 18.68 14.31 -25.92
N ALA A 198 20.01 14.32 -25.84
CA ALA A 198 20.86 14.92 -26.87
C ALA A 198 20.68 14.22 -28.24
N SER A 199 20.67 12.89 -28.25
CA SER A 199 20.46 12.09 -29.46
C SER A 199 19.06 12.29 -30.06
N PHE A 200 18.04 12.38 -29.20
CA PHE A 200 16.67 12.70 -29.62
C PHE A 200 16.59 14.10 -30.23
N ASN A 201 17.20 15.11 -29.59
CA ASN A 201 17.21 16.48 -30.10
C ASN A 201 17.95 16.61 -31.43
N GLU A 202 19.06 15.90 -31.61
CA GLU A 202 19.78 15.81 -32.90
C GLU A 202 18.86 15.26 -33.99
N TRP A 203 18.23 14.11 -33.72
CA TRP A 203 17.32 13.45 -34.66
C TRP A 203 16.12 14.33 -35.01
N ASN A 204 15.43 14.87 -33.99
CA ASN A 204 14.27 15.74 -34.16
C ASN A 204 14.63 17.01 -34.95
N SER A 205 15.79 17.63 -34.66
CA SER A 205 16.25 18.80 -35.40
C SER A 205 16.52 18.50 -36.88
N ALA A 206 17.14 17.34 -37.18
CA ALA A 206 17.39 16.91 -38.55
C ALA A 206 16.08 16.67 -39.33
N VAL A 207 15.07 16.09 -38.67
CA VAL A 207 13.72 15.85 -39.21
C VAL A 207 13.01 17.19 -39.47
N VAL A 208 12.95 18.08 -38.48
CA VAL A 208 12.31 19.41 -38.58
C VAL A 208 12.95 20.25 -39.68
N ALA A 209 14.28 20.22 -39.81
CA ALA A 209 14.99 20.96 -40.86
C ALA A 209 14.60 20.52 -42.29
N LYS A 210 14.15 19.28 -42.47
CA LYS A 210 13.79 18.73 -43.79
C LYS A 210 12.31 18.89 -44.16
N ILE A 211 11.42 18.82 -43.17
CA ILE A 211 9.96 18.82 -43.40
C ILE A 211 9.33 20.17 -43.03
N GLY A 212 10.06 21.02 -42.30
CA GLY A 212 9.53 22.24 -41.68
C GLY A 212 8.71 21.94 -40.41
N GLN A 213 8.43 22.98 -39.62
CA GLN A 213 7.53 22.89 -38.45
C GLN A 213 6.05 23.03 -38.82
N ALA A 214 5.59 22.26 -39.81
CA ALA A 214 4.16 22.16 -40.07
C ALA A 214 3.56 21.13 -39.11
N GLU A 215 2.78 21.58 -38.13
CA GLU A 215 1.99 20.71 -37.25
C GLU A 215 0.99 19.93 -38.11
N ASN A 216 1.37 18.72 -38.49
CA ASN A 216 0.52 17.89 -39.32
C ASN A 216 -0.63 17.39 -38.45
N SER A 217 -1.89 17.55 -38.90
CA SER A 217 -3.07 17.00 -38.24
C SER A 217 -2.89 15.51 -37.86
N ARG A 218 -2.12 14.77 -38.66
CA ARG A 218 -1.68 13.40 -38.33
C ARG A 218 -0.87 13.30 -37.04
N GLN A 219 0.14 14.16 -36.86
CA GLN A 219 1.02 14.18 -35.69
C GLN A 219 0.23 14.55 -34.43
N GLY A 220 -0.66 15.54 -34.51
CA GLY A 220 -1.55 15.90 -33.40
C GLY A 220 -2.45 14.74 -32.98
N LYS A 221 -3.03 14.01 -33.95
CA LYS A 221 -3.81 12.80 -33.66
C LYS A 221 -2.97 11.69 -33.00
N LEU A 222 -1.78 11.40 -33.54
CA LEU A 222 -0.89 10.37 -32.98
C LEU A 222 -0.46 10.72 -31.56
N HIS A 223 -0.12 11.99 -31.29
CA HIS A 223 0.23 12.45 -29.95
C HIS A 223 -0.95 12.34 -28.98
N ALA A 224 -2.16 12.70 -29.41
CA ALA A 224 -3.35 12.54 -28.59
C ALA A 224 -3.61 11.05 -28.25
N TRP A 225 -3.43 10.15 -29.21
CA TRP A 225 -3.59 8.70 -29.01
C TRP A 225 -2.54 8.13 -28.06
N ASP A 226 -1.28 8.50 -28.24
CA ASP A 226 -0.16 8.09 -27.38
C ASP A 226 -0.37 8.60 -25.95
N SER A 227 -0.68 9.89 -25.79
CA SER A 227 -0.95 10.49 -24.48
C SER A 227 -2.12 9.82 -23.75
N ALA A 228 -3.22 9.51 -24.46
CA ALA A 228 -4.35 8.78 -23.87
C ALA A 228 -3.97 7.35 -23.47
N ALA A 229 -3.18 6.64 -24.30
CA ALA A 229 -2.71 5.29 -24.01
C ALA A 229 -1.77 5.27 -22.79
N THR A 230 -0.79 6.18 -22.73
CA THR A 230 0.10 6.32 -21.56
C THR A 230 -0.68 6.63 -20.30
N ALA A 231 -1.61 7.60 -20.35
CA ALA A 231 -2.44 7.96 -19.21
C ALA A 231 -3.25 6.76 -18.68
N LEU A 232 -3.79 5.93 -19.59
CA LEU A 232 -4.51 4.71 -19.23
C LEU A 232 -3.61 3.67 -18.58
N ILE A 233 -2.43 3.39 -19.17
CA ILE A 233 -1.48 2.40 -18.63
C ILE A 233 -1.05 2.81 -17.21
N THR A 234 -0.69 4.08 -17.01
CA THR A 234 -0.32 4.59 -15.70
C THR A 234 -1.48 4.50 -14.71
N SER A 235 -2.68 4.94 -15.11
CA SER A 235 -3.87 4.88 -14.25
C SER A 235 -4.26 3.44 -13.90
N SER A 236 -4.05 2.49 -14.81
CA SER A 236 -4.27 1.06 -14.55
C SER A 236 -3.28 0.50 -13.54
N GLY A 237 -2.02 0.94 -13.59
CA GLY A 237 -1.00 0.58 -12.59
C GLY A 237 -1.36 1.12 -11.20
N GLU A 238 -1.71 2.41 -11.12
CA GLU A 238 -2.17 3.07 -9.89
C GLU A 238 -3.43 2.38 -9.31
N ALA A 239 -4.38 1.98 -10.17
CA ALA A 239 -5.57 1.24 -9.74
C ALA A 239 -5.23 -0.15 -9.19
N ALA A 240 -4.29 -0.88 -9.82
CA ALA A 240 -3.87 -2.18 -9.36
C ALA A 240 -3.16 -2.11 -7.99
N GLU A 241 -2.34 -1.10 -7.77
CA GLU A 241 -1.74 -0.82 -6.46
C GLU A 241 -2.81 -0.49 -5.42
N GLY A 242 -3.82 0.31 -5.78
CA GLY A 242 -4.99 0.56 -4.94
C GLY A 242 -5.69 -0.73 -4.52
N VAL A 243 -5.94 -1.66 -5.45
CA VAL A 243 -6.56 -2.95 -5.14
C VAL A 243 -5.70 -3.75 -4.17
N ALA A 244 -4.39 -3.82 -4.40
CA ALA A 244 -3.46 -4.52 -3.50
C ALA A 244 -3.44 -3.89 -2.09
N PHE A 245 -3.49 -2.56 -2.00
CA PHE A 245 -3.58 -1.84 -0.74
C PHE A 245 -4.86 -2.20 0.03
N PHE A 246 -6.04 -2.10 -0.60
CA PHE A 246 -7.31 -2.38 0.07
C PHE A 246 -7.43 -3.84 0.48
N SER A 247 -6.93 -4.79 -0.32
CA SER A 247 -6.91 -6.20 0.06
C SER A 247 -6.13 -6.40 1.36
N ARG A 248 -4.92 -5.84 1.46
CA ARG A 248 -4.12 -5.91 2.70
C ARG A 248 -4.81 -5.19 3.87
N LEU A 249 -5.42 -4.04 3.62
CA LEU A 249 -6.15 -3.29 4.66
C LEU A 249 -7.30 -4.12 5.22
N LEU A 250 -8.10 -4.75 4.34
CA LEU A 250 -9.21 -5.60 4.75
C LEU A 250 -8.73 -6.84 5.51
N ASP A 251 -7.60 -7.44 5.13
CA ASP A 251 -6.99 -8.55 5.88
C ASP A 251 -6.62 -8.12 7.30
N TYR A 252 -5.99 -6.94 7.46
CA TYR A 252 -5.65 -6.40 8.78
C TYR A 252 -6.88 -6.06 9.61
N LEU A 253 -7.90 -5.47 8.99
CA LEU A 253 -9.17 -5.17 9.67
C LEU A 253 -9.89 -6.46 10.10
N GLY A 254 -9.83 -7.53 9.30
CA GLY A 254 -10.37 -8.83 9.68
C GLY A 254 -9.68 -9.44 10.91
N GLN A 255 -8.36 -9.27 11.03
CA GLN A 255 -7.62 -9.71 12.23
C GLN A 255 -8.04 -8.92 13.47
N ILE A 256 -8.23 -7.61 13.35
CA ILE A 256 -8.66 -6.76 14.46
C ILE A 256 -10.12 -7.03 14.85
N ASP A 257 -11.01 -7.23 13.88
CA ASP A 257 -12.40 -7.63 14.12
C ASP A 257 -12.47 -8.92 14.94
N GLN A 258 -11.63 -9.92 14.60
CA GLN A 258 -11.52 -11.15 15.37
C GLN A 258 -11.01 -10.89 16.80
N GLN A 259 -9.94 -10.11 16.97
CA GLN A 259 -9.39 -9.79 18.29
C GLN A 259 -10.38 -9.03 19.18
N ILE A 260 -11.12 -8.08 18.61
CA ILE A 260 -12.17 -7.34 19.30
C ILE A 260 -13.33 -8.28 19.64
N GLY A 261 -13.71 -9.17 18.72
CA GLY A 261 -14.71 -10.21 18.97
C GLY A 261 -14.36 -11.11 20.15
N ASP A 262 -13.13 -11.62 20.19
CA ASP A 262 -12.63 -12.45 21.29
C ASP A 262 -12.58 -11.68 22.61
N TYR A 263 -12.15 -10.41 22.57
CA TYR A 263 -12.17 -9.53 23.73
C TYR A 263 -13.60 -9.34 24.27
N VAL A 264 -14.56 -8.94 23.42
CA VAL A 264 -15.95 -8.71 23.83
C VAL A 264 -16.60 -10.01 24.32
N PHE A 265 -16.28 -11.15 23.70
CA PHE A 265 -16.75 -12.46 24.17
C PHE A 265 -16.25 -12.78 25.58
N ALA A 266 -14.94 -12.69 25.81
CA ALA A 266 -14.35 -12.90 27.13
C ALA A 266 -14.94 -11.92 28.16
N ARG A 267 -15.18 -10.67 27.75
CA ARG A 267 -15.78 -9.68 28.61
C ARG A 267 -17.24 -10.03 28.96
N THR A 268 -17.99 -10.56 28.01
CA THR A 268 -19.38 -10.99 28.22
C THR A 268 -19.47 -12.19 29.15
N GLU A 269 -18.57 -13.17 29.01
CA GLU A 269 -18.50 -14.33 29.91
C GLU A 269 -18.18 -13.91 31.35
N GLU A 270 -17.20 -13.03 31.54
CA GLU A 270 -16.84 -12.47 32.85
C GLU A 270 -18.04 -11.75 33.48
N LYS A 271 -18.73 -10.89 32.70
CA LYS A 271 -19.96 -10.21 33.12
C LYS A 271 -21.01 -11.20 33.61
N ASN A 272 -21.28 -12.25 32.82
CA ASN A 272 -22.26 -13.28 33.16
C ASN A 272 -21.85 -14.12 34.38
N GLY A 273 -20.55 -14.34 34.59
CA GLY A 273 -20.01 -14.96 35.80
C GLY A 273 -20.25 -14.11 37.05
N MET A 274 -19.92 -12.81 36.98
CA MET A 274 -20.14 -11.87 38.08
C MET A 274 -21.62 -11.71 38.43
N LEU A 275 -22.50 -11.56 37.42
CA LEU A 275 -23.95 -11.46 37.65
C LEU A 275 -24.50 -12.69 38.37
N ARG A 276 -24.05 -13.91 38.02
CA ARG A 276 -24.44 -15.14 38.73
C ARG A 276 -23.99 -15.13 40.19
N ASN A 277 -22.77 -14.70 40.48
CA ASN A 277 -22.27 -14.57 41.86
C ASN A 277 -23.06 -13.53 42.67
N LEU A 278 -23.36 -12.39 42.06
CA LEU A 278 -24.13 -11.31 42.71
C LEU A 278 -25.58 -11.71 42.97
N GLN A 279 -26.22 -12.44 42.05
CA GLN A 279 -27.61 -12.90 42.21
C GLN A 279 -27.72 -14.12 43.13
N GLY A 280 -26.76 -15.05 43.09
CA GLY A 280 -26.71 -16.22 43.96
C GLY A 280 -26.53 -15.87 45.45
N SER A 281 -26.01 -14.68 45.76
CA SER A 281 -25.86 -14.18 47.13
C SER A 281 -27.19 -13.72 47.77
N TYR A 282 -28.25 -13.47 46.99
CA TYR A 282 -29.55 -13.00 47.52
C TYR A 282 -30.43 -14.11 48.15
N GLY A 283 -29.99 -15.38 48.13
CA GLY A 283 -30.78 -16.53 48.62
C GLY A 283 -30.24 -17.26 49.85
N ALA A 284 -29.08 -16.86 50.40
CA ALA A 284 -28.46 -17.56 51.53
C ALA A 284 -28.61 -16.76 52.84
N PRO A 285 -29.14 -17.36 53.94
CA PRO A 285 -29.15 -16.73 55.26
C PRO A 285 -27.73 -16.38 55.70
N HIS A 286 -27.56 -15.25 56.39
CA HIS A 286 -26.30 -14.85 57.01
C HIS A 286 -25.70 -15.99 57.83
N GLY A 287 -24.63 -16.59 57.31
CA GLY A 287 -23.92 -17.68 57.97
C GLY A 287 -22.79 -18.18 57.09
N GLN A 288 -21.58 -17.70 57.39
CA GLN A 288 -20.28 -18.15 56.88
C GLN A 288 -19.92 -17.70 55.47
N MET A 289 -18.93 -16.80 55.40
CA MET A 289 -18.08 -16.61 54.22
C MET A 289 -17.42 -17.96 53.88
N PRO A 290 -17.54 -18.47 52.64
CA PRO A 290 -16.57 -19.41 52.14
C PRO A 290 -15.31 -18.64 51.81
N SER A 291 -14.19 -19.04 52.41
CA SER A 291 -12.85 -18.58 52.04
C SER A 291 -12.67 -18.72 50.53
N SER A 292 -12.50 -17.61 49.84
CA SER A 292 -12.12 -17.56 48.43
C SER A 292 -10.78 -18.28 48.23
N PRO A 293 -10.66 -19.24 47.29
CA PRO A 293 -9.38 -19.73 46.84
C PRO A 293 -9.07 -19.12 45.46
N TYR A 294 -9.12 -17.80 45.32
CA TYR A 294 -8.37 -17.13 44.25
C TYR A 294 -7.09 -16.57 44.84
N ILE A 295 -6.12 -17.47 44.98
CA ILE A 295 -4.71 -17.07 45.01
C ILE A 295 -4.45 -16.41 43.67
N GLN A 296 -4.19 -15.11 43.71
CA GLN A 296 -3.57 -14.36 42.64
C GLN A 296 -2.16 -14.94 42.43
N GLN A 297 -2.04 -15.94 41.56
CA GLN A 297 -0.75 -16.38 41.06
C GLN A 297 -0.39 -15.53 39.86
N SER A 298 0.54 -14.62 40.07
CA SER A 298 1.37 -14.05 39.00
C SER A 298 2.08 -15.22 38.28
N PRO A 299 1.96 -15.39 36.96
CA PRO A 299 2.73 -16.40 36.27
C PRO A 299 4.12 -15.84 35.96
N THR A 300 5.08 -16.15 36.83
CA THR A 300 6.49 -16.24 36.44
C THR A 300 6.75 -17.61 35.82
N GLY A 301 7.05 -17.66 34.52
CA GLY A 301 7.71 -18.80 33.89
C GLY A 301 6.79 -19.85 33.24
N PRO A 302 7.34 -20.67 32.32
CA PRO A 302 6.72 -20.92 31.02
C PRO A 302 5.92 -22.22 31.00
N TYR A 303 4.64 -22.15 30.66
CA TYR A 303 3.88 -23.33 30.24
C TYR A 303 3.97 -23.47 28.72
N GLN A 304 4.74 -24.48 28.30
CA GLN A 304 4.55 -25.09 26.99
C GLN A 304 3.23 -25.87 27.00
N ALA A 305 2.27 -25.42 26.20
CA ALA A 305 1.12 -26.23 25.82
C ALA A 305 1.35 -26.78 24.42
N THR A 306 1.67 -28.07 24.36
CA THR A 306 1.74 -28.86 23.13
C THR A 306 0.33 -29.03 22.59
N TYR A 307 -0.01 -28.31 21.52
CA TYR A 307 -1.16 -28.64 20.68
C TYR A 307 -0.65 -29.14 19.33
N SER A 308 -0.86 -30.43 19.09
CA SER A 308 -0.68 -31.07 17.80
C SER A 308 -1.85 -30.72 16.88
N TYR A 309 -1.61 -29.85 15.90
CA TYR A 309 -2.39 -29.78 14.68
C TYR A 309 -1.51 -30.22 13.51
N GLN A 310 -1.87 -31.34 12.88
CA GLN A 310 -1.41 -31.65 11.53
C GLN A 310 -2.10 -30.67 10.57
N ALA A 311 -1.38 -29.63 10.15
CA ALA A 311 -1.72 -28.82 8.99
C ALA A 311 -0.71 -29.15 7.88
N GLN A 312 -1.21 -29.64 6.75
CA GLN A 312 -0.46 -29.71 5.52
C GLN A 312 -0.11 -28.29 5.06
N SER A 313 1.17 -28.12 4.75
CA SER A 313 1.84 -26.92 4.30
C SER A 313 1.37 -26.45 2.92
N THR A 314 1.02 -25.17 2.78
CA THR A 314 1.54 -24.31 1.71
C THR A 314 1.76 -22.92 2.30
N GLY A 315 2.98 -22.38 2.14
CA GLY A 315 3.50 -21.28 2.96
C GLY A 315 3.08 -19.89 2.53
N ALA A 316 3.01 -18.98 3.52
CA ALA A 316 3.10 -17.53 3.32
C ALA A 316 3.59 -16.88 4.63
N SER A 317 4.76 -16.26 4.56
CA SER A 317 5.47 -15.59 5.65
C SER A 317 4.78 -14.28 6.03
N GLY A 318 4.41 -14.11 7.30
CA GLY A 318 3.86 -12.87 7.83
C GLY A 318 4.90 -11.76 7.87
N SER A 319 4.59 -10.62 7.23
CA SER A 319 5.40 -9.39 7.29
C SER A 319 4.75 -8.40 8.27
N ALA A 320 5.57 -7.83 9.15
CA ALA A 320 5.26 -6.72 10.05
C ALA A 320 4.81 -5.46 9.28
N PRO A 321 4.08 -4.52 9.91
CA PRO A 321 3.56 -3.34 9.20
C PRO A 321 4.69 -2.39 8.78
N PRO A 322 4.66 -1.80 7.58
CA PRO A 322 5.68 -0.86 7.14
C PRO A 322 5.57 0.47 7.90
N ALA A 323 6.70 0.95 8.39
CA ALA A 323 6.88 2.32 8.86
C ALA A 323 6.72 3.29 7.68
N SER A 324 5.91 4.32 7.90
CA SER A 324 5.65 5.42 6.98
C SER A 324 6.91 6.26 6.74
N ALA A 325 7.36 6.35 5.49
CA ALA A 325 8.31 7.37 5.05
C ALA A 325 7.58 8.72 4.81
N PRO A 326 8.22 9.87 5.08
CA PRO A 326 7.67 11.19 4.78
C PRO A 326 7.87 11.50 3.29
N TRP A 327 6.79 11.77 2.56
CA TRP A 327 6.86 12.25 1.19
C TRP A 327 7.13 13.75 1.18
N GLY A 328 8.29 14.13 0.66
CA GLY A 328 8.62 15.45 0.12
C GLY A 328 8.94 15.31 -1.36
#